data_AF-A0A3M1CQY7-F1
#
_entry.id   AF-A0A3M1CQY7-F1
#
_cell.length_a   1.000
_cell.length_b   1.000
_cell.length_c   1.000
_cell.angle_alpha   90.00
_cell.angle_beta   90.00
_cell.angle_gamma   90.00
#
_symmetry.space_group_name_H-M   'P 1'
#
loop_
_entity.id
_entity.type
_entity.pdbx_description
1 polymer ?
#
loop_
_entity_poly.entity_id
_entity_poly.type
_entity_poly.pdbx_seq_one_letter_code
_entity_poly.pdbx_strand_id
1 'polypeptide(L)'
;MKPLPRPPAAARTGALLLLPALAPVAGCDPDEGLTEPQRYLAAVEDPDISLDRGRSLCRSLSDRELAGECMLAVVSAVGRRGEGDLETLCAEVPAGVWGDECWFLAAEGAARAGRREDAARLCLQSGRFVNDCGQHLWQSEVRAIIAPRTPGAPVPSFEEALPRARRVYDRWAPLLEAGTDMSYRFWRRFYQNGFERRGWISLLRCDPLEPEDRARCVDAGQRLFAQRVDMDLPAAGFDLCRVDDMTPQVAQVLRAHPHPALVETLRERQDARCGGSGSPGPAGPGGPAEQAGAEQAGAEQAAAAAGSE
;
A
#
# COMPACT_ATOMS: atom_id res chain seq x y z
N MET A 1 10.55 -38.72 -14.05
CA MET A 1 11.46 -38.94 -12.90
C MET A 1 10.84 -39.96 -11.97
N LYS A 2 11.52 -41.07 -11.66
CA LYS A 2 11.04 -42.10 -10.71
C LYS A 2 11.18 -41.59 -9.27
N PRO A 3 10.17 -41.74 -8.39
CA PRO A 3 10.33 -41.41 -6.98
C PRO A 3 11.18 -42.47 -6.27
N LEU A 4 12.12 -42.02 -5.44
CA LEU A 4 12.94 -42.87 -4.58
C LEU A 4 12.11 -43.36 -3.36
N PRO A 5 12.36 -44.59 -2.86
CA PRO A 5 11.64 -45.14 -1.72
C PRO A 5 12.06 -44.47 -0.41
N ARG A 6 11.08 -44.24 0.49
CA ARG A 6 11.30 -43.72 1.85
C ARG A 6 11.96 -44.77 2.75
N PRO A 7 12.93 -44.38 3.61
CA PRO A 7 13.51 -45.28 4.60
C PRO A 7 12.51 -45.59 5.75
N PRO A 8 12.64 -46.75 6.41
CA PRO A 8 11.79 -47.16 7.52
C PRO A 8 12.03 -46.33 8.78
N ALA A 9 10.96 -46.13 9.56
CA ALA A 9 10.97 -45.40 10.81
C ALA A 9 11.82 -46.12 11.87
N ALA A 10 12.88 -45.45 12.34
CA ALA A 10 13.65 -45.90 13.48
C ALA A 10 12.85 -45.67 14.76
N ALA A 11 12.59 -46.75 15.50
CA ALA A 11 12.00 -46.72 16.83
C ALA A 11 12.94 -45.97 17.79
N ARG A 12 12.52 -44.79 18.25
CA ARG A 12 13.19 -44.06 19.34
C ARG A 12 12.71 -44.60 20.68
N THR A 13 13.54 -45.43 21.31
CA THR A 13 13.40 -45.83 22.72
C THR A 13 13.74 -44.61 23.58
N GLY A 14 12.72 -43.93 24.10
CA GLY A 14 12.88 -42.79 25.00
C GLY A 14 13.27 -43.24 26.40
N ALA A 15 14.49 -42.92 26.83
CA ALA A 15 14.87 -42.98 28.23
C ALA A 15 14.24 -41.78 28.96
N LEU A 16 13.32 -42.05 29.90
CA LEU A 16 12.81 -41.06 30.85
C LEU A 16 13.96 -40.68 31.81
N LEU A 17 14.61 -39.56 31.54
CA LEU A 17 15.45 -38.87 32.53
C LEU A 17 14.53 -38.04 33.43
N LEU A 18 14.37 -38.49 34.68
CA LEU A 18 13.76 -37.73 35.77
C LEU A 18 14.65 -36.52 36.09
N LEU A 19 14.33 -35.37 35.50
CA LEU A 19 14.90 -34.08 35.87
C LEU A 19 14.36 -33.67 37.25
N PRO A 20 15.22 -33.26 38.20
CA PRO A 20 14.76 -32.72 39.47
C PRO A 20 13.95 -31.44 39.23
N ALA A 21 12.81 -31.34 39.90
CA ALA A 21 11.94 -30.17 39.89
C ALA A 21 12.71 -28.96 40.44
N LEU A 22 13.24 -28.13 39.54
CA LEU A 22 13.74 -26.79 39.86
C LEU A 22 12.54 -25.97 40.33
N ALA A 23 12.57 -25.55 41.59
CA ALA A 23 11.61 -24.60 42.13
C ALA A 23 11.65 -23.29 41.31
N PRO A 24 10.50 -22.66 41.03
CA PRO A 24 10.46 -21.37 40.34
C PRO A 24 11.18 -20.34 41.20
N VAL A 25 12.37 -19.93 40.75
CA VAL A 25 13.08 -18.79 41.33
C VAL A 25 12.18 -17.58 41.11
N ALA A 26 11.81 -16.90 42.19
CA ALA A 26 11.01 -15.68 42.14
C ALA A 26 11.65 -14.69 41.14
N GLY A 27 10.80 -14.15 40.27
CA GLY A 27 11.18 -13.49 39.03
C GLY A 27 12.07 -12.28 39.23
N CYS A 28 13.31 -12.39 38.77
CA CYS A 28 14.01 -11.21 38.29
C CYS A 28 13.35 -10.83 36.98
N ASP A 29 12.69 -9.67 36.94
CA ASP A 29 12.29 -9.08 35.67
C ASP A 29 13.59 -8.81 34.89
N PRO A 30 13.85 -9.50 33.76
CA PRO A 30 15.10 -9.35 33.03
C PRO A 30 15.29 -7.93 32.51
N ASP A 31 14.22 -7.12 32.51
CA ASP A 31 14.20 -5.76 32.01
C ASP A 31 14.35 -4.72 33.14
N GLU A 32 14.45 -5.16 34.40
CA GLU A 32 14.69 -4.29 35.56
C GLU A 32 16.07 -3.62 35.47
N GLY A 33 16.11 -2.29 35.64
CA GLY A 33 17.35 -1.50 35.60
C GLY A 33 17.83 -1.12 34.20
N LEU A 34 17.15 -1.54 33.13
CA LEU A 34 17.46 -1.05 31.78
C LEU A 34 17.20 0.46 31.67
N THR A 35 18.10 1.16 31.00
CA THR A 35 17.91 2.56 30.56
C THR A 35 16.92 2.63 29.40
N GLU A 36 16.34 3.80 29.11
CA GLU A 36 15.40 3.94 27.98
C GLU A 36 15.97 3.48 26.64
N PRO A 37 17.20 3.83 26.22
CA PRO A 37 17.77 3.32 24.98
C PRO A 37 17.89 1.79 24.98
N GLN A 38 18.24 1.19 26.11
CA GLN A 38 18.34 -0.27 26.22
C GLN A 38 16.96 -0.94 26.12
N ARG A 39 15.92 -0.35 26.71
CA ARG A 39 14.55 -0.88 26.58
C ARG A 39 14.03 -0.78 25.15
N TYR A 40 14.30 0.35 24.48
CA TYR A 40 13.98 0.51 23.08
C TYR A 40 14.69 -0.55 22.23
N LEU A 41 16.01 -0.69 22.35
CA LEU A 41 16.78 -1.69 21.60
C LEU A 41 16.31 -3.12 21.89
N ALA A 42 16.06 -3.46 23.16
CA ALA A 42 15.52 -4.77 23.54
C ALA A 42 14.16 -5.06 22.88
N ALA A 43 13.33 -4.04 22.65
CA ALA A 43 12.04 -4.19 21.99
C ALA A 43 12.14 -4.31 20.47
N VAL A 44 13.04 -3.55 19.83
CA VAL A 44 13.09 -3.44 18.36
C VAL A 44 14.08 -4.41 17.69
N GLU A 45 15.12 -4.84 18.40
CA GLU A 45 16.15 -5.73 17.84
C GLU A 45 15.81 -7.23 18.00
N ASP A 46 14.90 -7.59 18.91
CA ASP A 46 14.48 -8.97 19.13
C ASP A 46 13.36 -9.38 18.13
N PRO A 47 13.67 -10.17 17.09
CA PRO A 47 12.69 -10.58 16.09
C PRO A 47 11.65 -11.56 16.63
N ASP A 48 11.88 -12.15 17.81
CA ASP A 48 11.04 -13.14 18.47
C ASP A 48 10.34 -12.58 19.72
N ILE A 49 10.41 -11.25 19.92
CA ILE A 49 9.81 -10.61 21.09
C ILE A 49 8.32 -10.95 21.21
N SER A 50 7.91 -11.31 22.43
CA SER A 50 6.49 -11.54 22.73
C SER A 50 5.73 -10.21 22.76
N LEU A 51 4.44 -10.25 22.41
CA LEU A 51 3.59 -9.06 22.42
C LEU A 51 3.60 -8.36 23.79
N ASP A 52 3.47 -9.12 24.87
CA ASP A 52 3.40 -8.56 26.23
C ASP A 52 4.72 -7.90 26.64
N ARG A 53 5.87 -8.54 26.37
CA ARG A 53 7.18 -7.98 26.70
C ARG A 53 7.46 -6.72 25.88
N GLY A 54 7.26 -6.77 24.57
CA GLY A 54 7.47 -5.62 23.68
C GLY A 54 6.58 -4.44 24.08
N ARG A 55 5.29 -4.69 24.33
CA ARG A 55 4.33 -3.68 24.81
C ARG A 55 4.76 -3.08 26.15
N SER A 56 5.24 -3.89 27.10
CA SER A 56 5.73 -3.43 28.40
C SER A 56 6.94 -2.50 28.25
N LEU A 57 7.94 -2.93 27.47
CA LEU A 57 9.15 -2.15 27.20
C LEU A 57 8.81 -0.80 26.56
N CYS A 58 8.01 -0.78 25.50
CA CYS A 58 7.67 0.44 24.78
C CYS A 58 6.86 1.43 25.62
N ARG A 59 5.94 0.94 26.47
CA ARG A 59 5.14 1.80 27.37
C ARG A 59 5.96 2.46 28.48
N SER A 60 7.11 1.88 28.82
CA SER A 60 7.99 2.41 29.86
C SER A 60 8.87 3.58 29.38
N LEU A 61 8.82 3.90 28.08
CA LEU A 61 9.54 5.01 27.47
C LEU A 61 8.79 6.32 27.74
N SER A 62 9.51 7.35 28.20
CA SER A 62 8.96 8.67 28.50
C SER A 62 8.75 9.54 27.25
N ASP A 63 9.61 9.39 26.23
CA ASP A 63 9.43 10.03 24.94
C ASP A 63 8.31 9.35 24.16
N ARG A 64 7.27 10.12 23.84
CA ARG A 64 6.07 9.64 23.16
C ARG A 64 6.29 9.27 21.69
N GLU A 65 7.19 9.96 21.00
CA GLU A 65 7.51 9.64 19.60
C GLU A 65 8.29 8.32 19.57
N LEU A 66 9.29 8.18 20.45
CA LEU A 66 10.06 6.94 20.56
C LEU A 66 9.19 5.75 21.00
N ALA A 67 8.24 5.97 21.91
CA ALA A 67 7.26 4.95 22.30
C ALA A 67 6.38 4.51 21.12
N GLY A 68 5.94 5.45 20.28
CA GLY A 68 5.16 5.18 19.07
C GLY A 68 5.94 4.30 18.08
N GLU A 69 7.17 4.71 17.77
CA GLU A 69 8.07 3.96 16.90
C GLU A 69 8.37 2.55 17.43
N CYS A 70 8.66 2.44 18.73
CA CYS A 70 8.88 1.17 19.42
C CYS A 70 7.68 0.22 19.24
N MET A 71 6.46 0.73 19.43
CA MET A 71 5.24 -0.06 19.26
C MET A 71 5.08 -0.57 17.82
N LEU A 72 5.40 0.24 16.80
CA LEU A 72 5.36 -0.21 15.41
C LEU A 72 6.34 -1.36 15.14
N ALA A 73 7.54 -1.29 15.71
CA ALA A 73 8.52 -2.37 15.57
C ALA A 73 8.01 -3.68 16.19
N VAL A 74 7.39 -3.60 17.38
CA VAL A 74 6.76 -4.75 18.04
C VAL A 74 5.60 -5.32 17.21
N VAL A 75 4.69 -4.47 16.72
CA VAL A 75 3.57 -4.87 15.85
C VAL A 75 4.08 -5.56 14.59
N SER A 76 5.13 -5.02 13.97
CA SER A 76 5.75 -5.59 12.79
C SER A 76 6.40 -6.96 13.08
N ALA A 77 7.11 -7.12 14.19
CA ALA A 77 7.70 -8.40 14.59
C ALA A 77 6.63 -9.46 14.87
N VAL A 78 5.67 -9.15 15.74
CA VAL A 78 4.57 -10.06 16.13
C VAL A 78 3.66 -10.37 14.93
N GLY A 79 3.30 -9.35 14.14
CA GLY A 79 2.46 -9.49 12.96
C GLY A 79 3.09 -10.33 11.85
N ARG A 80 4.42 -10.29 11.68
CA ARG A 80 5.12 -11.20 10.74
C ARG A 80 4.96 -12.67 11.08
N ARG A 81 4.80 -13.00 12.37
CA ARG A 81 4.56 -14.37 12.85
C ARG A 81 3.06 -14.72 12.88
N GLY A 82 2.18 -13.74 12.67
CA GLY A 82 0.73 -13.92 12.71
C GLY A 82 0.19 -14.17 14.11
N GLU A 83 0.95 -13.81 15.13
CA GLU A 83 0.65 -14.04 16.55
C GLU A 83 0.00 -12.82 17.21
N GLY A 84 -0.51 -13.01 18.43
CA GLY A 84 -0.93 -11.93 19.31
C GLY A 84 -2.24 -11.22 18.93
N ASP A 85 -2.74 -10.43 19.87
CA ASP A 85 -3.88 -9.54 19.69
C ASP A 85 -3.39 -8.12 19.33
N LEU A 86 -3.05 -7.95 18.05
CA LEU A 86 -2.55 -6.66 17.53
C LEU A 86 -3.63 -5.58 17.52
N GLU A 87 -4.91 -5.96 17.51
CA GLU A 87 -6.01 -5.01 17.57
C GLU A 87 -6.03 -4.28 18.91
N THR A 88 -5.98 -5.04 20.01
CA THR A 88 -5.88 -4.46 21.35
C THR A 88 -4.62 -3.62 21.49
N LEU A 89 -3.49 -4.04 20.91
CA LEU A 89 -2.27 -3.23 20.95
C LEU A 89 -2.44 -1.89 20.21
N CYS A 90 -2.95 -1.91 18.98
CA CYS A 90 -3.10 -0.70 18.18
C CYS A 90 -4.15 0.27 18.71
N ALA A 91 -5.18 -0.23 19.42
CA ALA A 91 -6.14 0.62 20.12
C ALA A 91 -5.51 1.48 21.25
N GLU A 92 -4.31 1.12 21.70
CA GLU A 92 -3.59 1.83 22.77
C GLU A 92 -2.53 2.79 22.26
N VAL A 93 -2.15 2.65 20.98
CA VAL A 93 -1.23 3.58 20.35
C VAL A 93 -1.97 4.91 20.17
N PRO A 94 -1.38 6.05 20.58
CA PRO A 94 -2.04 7.34 20.44
C PRO A 94 -2.48 7.61 19.00
N ALA A 95 -3.70 8.14 18.85
CA ALA A 95 -4.23 8.55 17.56
C ALA A 95 -3.31 9.55 16.86
N GLY A 96 -3.27 9.50 15.53
CA GLY A 96 -2.31 10.24 14.71
C GLY A 96 -1.55 9.30 13.79
N VAL A 97 -0.34 9.70 13.37
CA VAL A 97 0.47 8.93 12.42
C VAL A 97 0.77 7.53 12.96
N TRP A 98 1.20 7.45 14.22
CA TRP A 98 1.56 6.18 14.87
C TRP A 98 0.38 5.21 14.99
N GLY A 99 -0.80 5.69 15.38
CA GLY A 99 -2.01 4.87 15.42
C GLY A 99 -2.39 4.36 14.03
N ASP A 100 -2.44 5.25 13.04
CA ASP A 100 -2.77 4.90 11.65
C ASP A 100 -1.81 3.83 11.08
N GLU A 101 -0.50 3.98 11.34
CA GLU A 101 0.53 3.03 10.87
C GLU A 101 0.51 1.71 11.65
N CYS A 102 0.16 1.72 12.95
CA CYS A 102 -0.03 0.49 13.72
C CYS A 102 -1.11 -0.39 13.09
N TRP A 103 -2.27 0.19 12.79
CA TRP A 103 -3.38 -0.52 12.14
C TRP A 103 -2.99 -1.04 10.76
N PHE A 104 -2.22 -0.25 9.99
CA PHE A 104 -1.67 -0.70 8.71
C PHE A 104 -0.81 -1.96 8.87
N LEU A 105 0.16 -1.94 9.79
CA LEU A 105 1.07 -3.07 10.02
C LEU A 105 0.33 -4.30 10.57
N ALA A 106 -0.65 -4.10 11.45
CA ALA A 106 -1.50 -5.18 11.96
C ALA A 106 -2.30 -5.84 10.83
N ALA A 107 -2.87 -5.05 9.93
CA ALA A 107 -3.57 -5.53 8.74
C ALA A 107 -2.64 -6.34 7.82
N GLU A 108 -1.43 -5.86 7.55
CA GLU A 108 -0.44 -6.62 6.77
C GLU A 108 -0.06 -7.95 7.45
N GLY A 109 0.11 -7.94 8.78
CA GLY A 109 0.38 -9.15 9.56
C GLY A 109 -0.74 -10.19 9.41
N ALA A 110 -1.99 -9.76 9.58
CA ALA A 110 -3.16 -10.62 9.39
C ALA A 110 -3.25 -11.18 7.96
N ALA A 111 -2.96 -10.36 6.93
CA ALA A 111 -2.95 -10.80 5.55
C ALA A 111 -1.86 -11.84 5.27
N ARG A 112 -0.65 -11.64 5.80
CA ARG A 112 0.45 -12.62 5.69
C ARG A 112 0.10 -13.95 6.35
N ALA A 113 -0.66 -13.91 7.43
CA ALA A 113 -1.18 -15.09 8.12
C ALA A 113 -2.40 -15.74 7.44
N GLY A 114 -2.85 -15.22 6.29
CA GLY A 114 -4.02 -15.73 5.56
C GLY A 114 -5.37 -15.37 6.18
N ARG A 115 -5.41 -14.48 7.18
CA ARG A 115 -6.63 -14.00 7.83
C ARG A 115 -7.16 -12.76 7.11
N ARG A 116 -7.73 -12.96 5.92
CA ARG A 116 -8.12 -11.89 5.00
C ARG A 116 -9.19 -10.95 5.56
N GLU A 117 -10.23 -11.50 6.19
CA GLU A 117 -11.34 -10.73 6.74
C GLU A 117 -10.86 -9.83 7.89
N ASP A 118 -9.99 -10.37 8.77
CA ASP A 118 -9.33 -9.58 9.81
C ASP A 118 -8.42 -8.51 9.21
N ALA A 119 -7.63 -8.84 8.19
CA ALA A 119 -6.77 -7.87 7.52
C ALA A 119 -7.57 -6.68 6.98
N ALA A 120 -8.69 -6.93 6.29
CA ALA A 120 -9.53 -5.86 5.79
C ALA A 120 -10.14 -5.02 6.92
N ARG A 121 -10.66 -5.67 7.97
CA ARG A 121 -11.25 -4.99 9.13
C ARG A 121 -10.24 -4.08 9.84
N LEU A 122 -9.03 -4.58 10.10
CA LEU A 122 -7.94 -3.81 10.69
C LEU A 122 -7.50 -2.66 9.77
N CYS A 123 -7.44 -2.92 8.47
CA CYS A 123 -7.05 -1.94 7.47
C CYS A 123 -7.96 -0.71 7.45
N LEU A 124 -9.27 -0.91 7.63
CA LEU A 124 -10.26 0.16 7.71
C LEU A 124 -10.08 1.07 8.94
N GLN A 125 -9.27 0.66 9.94
CA GLN A 125 -8.90 1.49 11.09
C GLN A 125 -7.67 2.37 10.84
N SER A 126 -6.95 2.20 9.72
CA SER A 126 -5.67 2.91 9.45
C SER A 126 -5.80 4.38 9.05
N GLY A 127 -6.95 5.01 9.31
CA GLY A 127 -7.17 6.44 9.17
C GLY A 127 -6.68 7.00 7.83
N ARG A 128 -5.65 7.85 7.86
CA ARG A 128 -5.10 8.49 6.66
C ARG A 128 -4.53 7.51 5.63
N PHE A 129 -4.12 6.31 6.06
CA PHE A 129 -3.48 5.30 5.22
C PHE A 129 -4.47 4.27 4.66
N VAL A 130 -5.78 4.39 4.89
CA VAL A 130 -6.77 3.36 4.55
C VAL A 130 -6.73 2.91 3.08
N ASN A 131 -6.54 3.85 2.14
CA ASN A 131 -6.46 3.53 0.72
C ASN A 131 -5.14 2.80 0.35
N ASP A 132 -4.02 3.22 0.94
CA ASP A 132 -2.72 2.61 0.69
C ASP A 132 -2.62 1.23 1.36
N CYS A 133 -3.19 1.10 2.56
CA CYS A 133 -3.37 -0.16 3.26
C CYS A 133 -4.20 -1.12 2.40
N GLY A 134 -5.38 -0.69 1.92
CA GLY A 134 -6.24 -1.50 1.08
C GLY A 134 -5.50 -2.00 -0.16
N GLN A 135 -4.76 -1.10 -0.82
CA GLN A 135 -3.88 -1.47 -1.93
C GLN A 135 -2.83 -2.52 -1.55
N HIS A 136 -2.16 -2.38 -0.41
CA HIS A 136 -1.14 -3.31 0.06
C HIS A 136 -1.67 -4.74 0.24
N LEU A 137 -2.92 -4.88 0.69
CA LEU A 137 -3.53 -6.19 0.91
C LEU A 137 -3.66 -7.03 -0.37
N TRP A 138 -4.06 -6.43 -1.50
CA TRP A 138 -4.30 -7.15 -2.77
C TRP A 138 -3.20 -6.99 -3.82
N GLN A 139 -2.32 -5.99 -3.73
CA GLN A 139 -1.40 -5.64 -4.83
C GLN A 139 -0.42 -6.77 -5.20
N SER A 140 0.00 -7.58 -4.22
CA SER A 140 0.96 -8.66 -4.46
C SER A 140 0.36 -9.77 -5.34
N GLU A 141 -0.93 -10.07 -5.13
CA GLU A 141 -1.69 -11.04 -5.93
C GLU A 141 -1.89 -10.53 -7.37
N VAL A 142 -2.27 -9.25 -7.52
CA VAL A 142 -2.42 -8.60 -8.84
C VAL A 142 -1.10 -8.58 -9.59
N ARG A 143 0.00 -8.23 -8.91
CA ARG A 143 1.34 -8.23 -9.51
C ARG A 143 1.75 -9.62 -9.97
N ALA A 144 1.43 -10.67 -9.21
CA ALA A 144 1.75 -12.05 -9.58
C ALA A 144 1.00 -12.53 -10.84
N ILE A 145 -0.13 -11.91 -11.20
CA ILE A 145 -0.89 -12.22 -12.42
C ILE A 145 -0.18 -11.64 -13.65
N ILE A 146 0.18 -10.35 -13.60
CA ILE A 146 0.66 -9.62 -14.79
C ILE A 146 2.19 -9.54 -14.88
N ALA A 147 2.91 -9.84 -13.79
CA ALA A 147 4.36 -9.88 -13.75
C ALA A 147 4.83 -11.17 -13.05
N PRO A 148 4.80 -12.32 -13.76
CA PRO A 148 5.25 -13.59 -13.21
C PRO A 148 6.68 -13.48 -12.67
N ARG A 149 6.93 -14.08 -11.50
CA ARG A 149 8.25 -14.02 -10.84
C ARG A 149 9.35 -14.75 -11.64
N THR A 150 8.97 -15.65 -12.53
CA THR A 150 9.91 -16.42 -13.35
C THR A 150 10.63 -15.51 -14.35
N PRO A 151 11.97 -15.39 -14.28
CA PRO A 151 12.73 -14.64 -15.26
C PRO A 151 12.47 -15.17 -16.68
N GLY A 152 12.23 -14.27 -17.63
CA GLY A 152 11.96 -14.61 -19.03
C GLY A 152 10.56 -15.18 -19.31
N ALA A 153 9.70 -15.38 -18.31
CA ALA A 153 8.32 -15.78 -18.58
C ALA A 153 7.58 -14.68 -19.38
N PRO A 154 6.78 -15.07 -20.40
CA PRO A 154 6.02 -14.12 -21.18
C PRO A 154 5.01 -13.38 -20.30
N VAL A 155 4.84 -12.08 -20.59
CA VAL A 155 3.83 -11.25 -19.92
C VAL A 155 2.47 -11.55 -20.55
N PRO A 156 1.52 -12.16 -19.81
CA PRO A 156 0.21 -12.54 -20.38
C PRO A 156 -0.53 -11.30 -20.86
N SER A 157 -1.27 -11.41 -21.97
CA SER A 157 -2.10 -10.32 -22.49
C SER A 157 -3.10 -9.84 -21.42
N PHE A 158 -3.64 -8.62 -21.57
CA PHE A 158 -4.66 -8.16 -20.62
C PHE A 158 -5.88 -9.07 -20.64
N GLU A 159 -6.32 -9.51 -21.82
CA GLU A 159 -7.43 -10.45 -22.01
C GLU A 159 -7.18 -11.79 -21.27
N GLU A 160 -5.98 -12.37 -21.38
CA GLU A 160 -5.61 -13.60 -20.68
C GLU A 160 -5.55 -13.43 -19.15
N ALA A 161 -5.09 -12.26 -18.69
CA ALA A 161 -4.88 -11.97 -17.28
C ALA A 161 -6.18 -11.55 -16.55
N LEU A 162 -7.12 -10.94 -17.26
CA LEU A 162 -8.30 -10.28 -16.70
C LEU A 162 -9.21 -11.23 -15.88
N PRO A 163 -9.51 -12.48 -16.31
CA PRO A 163 -10.30 -13.40 -15.49
C PRO A 163 -9.65 -13.72 -14.14
N ARG A 164 -8.32 -13.74 -14.07
CA ARG A 164 -7.59 -13.95 -12.81
C ARG A 164 -7.64 -12.70 -11.93
N ALA A 165 -7.51 -11.52 -12.53
CA ALA A 165 -7.60 -10.24 -11.81
C ALA A 165 -9.00 -10.04 -11.24
N ARG A 166 -10.06 -10.33 -12.01
CA ARG A 166 -11.46 -10.29 -11.55
C ARG A 166 -11.67 -11.14 -10.30
N ARG A 167 -11.12 -12.36 -10.25
CA ARG A 167 -11.19 -13.19 -9.04
C ARG A 167 -10.51 -12.58 -7.82
N VAL A 168 -9.41 -11.84 -7.99
CA VAL A 168 -8.78 -11.12 -6.87
C VAL A 168 -9.68 -9.96 -6.45
N TYR A 169 -10.20 -9.20 -7.41
CA TYR A 169 -11.15 -8.11 -7.15
C TYR A 169 -12.37 -8.60 -6.37
N ASP A 170 -13.06 -9.63 -6.86
CA ASP A 170 -14.28 -10.18 -6.24
C ASP A 170 -14.02 -10.71 -4.82
N ARG A 171 -12.78 -11.11 -4.51
CA ARG A 171 -12.38 -11.57 -3.17
C ARG A 171 -12.16 -10.45 -2.17
N TRP A 172 -11.78 -9.26 -2.62
CA TRP A 172 -11.36 -8.14 -1.77
C TRP A 172 -12.38 -6.99 -1.76
N ALA A 173 -13.09 -6.77 -2.88
CA ALA A 173 -14.03 -5.65 -3.03
C ALA A 173 -15.14 -5.66 -1.98
N PRO A 174 -15.79 -6.80 -1.66
CA PRO A 174 -16.82 -6.81 -0.61
C PRO A 174 -16.31 -6.40 0.77
N LEU A 175 -14.99 -6.47 1.02
CA LEU A 175 -14.38 -6.17 2.31
C LEU A 175 -13.85 -4.73 2.40
N LEU A 176 -13.50 -4.11 1.27
CA LEU A 176 -12.76 -2.84 1.25
C LEU A 176 -13.49 -1.71 0.53
N GLU A 177 -14.40 -2.00 -0.42
CA GLU A 177 -14.99 -0.98 -1.30
C GLU A 177 -15.78 0.08 -0.53
N ALA A 178 -16.43 -0.29 0.57
CA ALA A 178 -17.22 0.65 1.38
C ALA A 178 -16.36 1.71 2.10
N GLY A 179 -15.06 1.46 2.28
CA GLY A 179 -14.15 2.34 3.05
C GLY A 179 -12.90 2.76 2.29
N THR A 180 -12.78 2.43 1.00
CA THR A 180 -11.60 2.75 0.18
C THR A 180 -12.00 3.12 -1.25
N ASP A 181 -11.06 3.65 -2.03
CA ASP A 181 -11.17 3.81 -3.49
C ASP A 181 -10.74 2.54 -4.26
N MET A 182 -11.03 1.35 -3.70
CA MET A 182 -10.51 0.07 -4.17
C MET A 182 -10.73 -0.16 -5.67
N SER A 183 -11.96 -0.03 -6.19
CA SER A 183 -12.23 -0.31 -7.62
C SER A 183 -11.33 0.48 -8.55
N TYR A 184 -11.23 1.79 -8.33
CA TYR A 184 -10.37 2.66 -9.12
C TYR A 184 -8.89 2.25 -9.00
N ARG A 185 -8.37 2.08 -7.78
CA ARG A 185 -6.96 1.72 -7.56
C ARG A 185 -6.60 0.34 -8.09
N PHE A 186 -7.48 -0.63 -7.88
CA PHE A 186 -7.28 -2.02 -8.29
C PHE A 186 -7.09 -2.11 -9.80
N TRP A 187 -8.05 -1.59 -10.56
CA TRP A 187 -8.00 -1.67 -12.03
C TRP A 187 -6.86 -0.83 -12.59
N ARG A 188 -6.67 0.39 -12.07
CA ARG A 188 -5.53 1.24 -12.46
C ARG A 188 -4.20 0.50 -12.25
N ARG A 189 -3.99 -0.09 -11.07
CA ARG A 189 -2.73 -0.78 -10.75
C ARG A 189 -2.53 -2.06 -11.58
N PHE A 190 -3.60 -2.81 -11.85
CA PHE A 190 -3.55 -3.97 -12.73
C PHE A 190 -3.02 -3.63 -14.13
N TYR A 191 -3.61 -2.61 -14.78
CA TYR A 191 -3.19 -2.21 -16.12
C TYR A 191 -1.81 -1.53 -16.13
N GLN A 192 -1.52 -0.64 -15.17
CA GLN A 192 -0.21 0.01 -15.04
C GLN A 192 0.92 -1.01 -14.88
N ASN A 193 0.77 -1.97 -13.96
CA ASN A 193 1.76 -3.05 -13.79
C ASN A 193 2.01 -3.81 -15.11
N GLY A 194 0.97 -4.00 -15.92
CA GLY A 194 1.08 -4.66 -17.22
C GLY A 194 1.82 -3.84 -18.28
N PHE A 195 1.66 -2.52 -18.29
CA PHE A 195 2.45 -1.64 -19.17
C PHE A 195 3.90 -1.54 -18.70
N GLU A 196 4.13 -1.31 -17.40
CA GLU A 196 5.46 -1.22 -16.80
C GLU A 196 6.27 -2.49 -17.07
N ARG A 197 5.67 -3.67 -16.87
CA ARG A 197 6.37 -4.95 -17.06
C ARG A 197 6.80 -5.19 -18.51
N ARG A 198 6.07 -4.64 -19.49
CA ARG A 198 6.40 -4.73 -20.92
C ARG A 198 7.44 -3.69 -21.35
N GLY A 199 7.71 -2.70 -20.50
CA GLY A 199 8.58 -1.57 -20.79
C GLY A 199 7.96 -0.50 -21.70
N TRP A 200 6.89 -0.82 -22.43
CA TRP A 200 6.24 0.06 -23.38
C TRP A 200 4.74 0.25 -23.11
N ILE A 201 4.29 1.51 -23.20
CA ILE A 201 2.86 1.86 -23.19
C ILE A 201 2.33 1.68 -24.62
N SER A 202 1.35 0.81 -24.81
CA SER A 202 0.75 0.55 -26.12
C SER A 202 -0.75 0.35 -25.94
N LEU A 203 -1.53 1.38 -26.25
CA LEU A 203 -2.98 1.36 -26.04
C LEU A 203 -3.71 0.40 -26.99
N LEU A 204 -3.08 -0.02 -28.09
CA LEU A 204 -3.57 -1.10 -28.96
C LEU A 204 -3.78 -2.43 -28.19
N ARG A 205 -3.12 -2.60 -27.04
CA ARG A 205 -3.32 -3.77 -26.16
C ARG A 205 -4.65 -3.74 -25.42
N CYS A 206 -5.33 -2.60 -25.39
CA CYS A 206 -6.65 -2.45 -24.79
C CYS A 206 -7.78 -2.78 -25.78
N ASP A 207 -7.50 -2.82 -27.09
CA ASP A 207 -8.51 -3.04 -28.13
C ASP A 207 -9.29 -4.35 -27.99
N PRO A 208 -8.67 -5.50 -27.62
CA PRO A 208 -9.39 -6.76 -27.47
C PRO A 208 -10.31 -6.81 -26.25
N LEU A 209 -10.27 -5.82 -25.35
CA LEU A 209 -11.04 -5.84 -24.11
C LEU A 209 -12.49 -5.41 -24.32
N GLU A 210 -13.37 -5.85 -23.43
CA GLU A 210 -14.74 -5.35 -23.33
C GLU A 210 -14.76 -3.83 -23.06
N PRO A 211 -15.83 -3.09 -23.44
CA PRO A 211 -15.85 -1.63 -23.38
C PRO A 211 -15.43 -1.01 -22.03
N GLU A 212 -15.92 -1.56 -20.92
CA GLU A 212 -15.61 -1.08 -19.57
C GLU A 212 -14.13 -1.28 -19.22
N ASP A 213 -13.60 -2.47 -19.50
CA ASP A 213 -12.21 -2.84 -19.22
C ASP A 213 -11.23 -2.15 -20.18
N ARG A 214 -11.64 -1.92 -21.43
CA ARG A 214 -10.92 -1.09 -22.40
C ARG A 214 -10.80 0.34 -21.91
N ALA A 215 -11.89 0.95 -21.40
CA ALA A 215 -11.85 2.30 -20.86
C ALA A 215 -10.88 2.41 -19.66
N ARG A 216 -10.93 1.45 -18.73
CA ARG A 216 -9.99 1.36 -17.60
C ARG A 216 -8.54 1.19 -18.05
N CYS A 217 -8.30 0.35 -19.05
CA CYS A 217 -6.98 0.10 -19.63
C CYS A 217 -6.40 1.37 -20.27
N VAL A 218 -7.22 2.10 -21.02
CA VAL A 218 -6.83 3.38 -21.65
C VAL A 218 -6.52 4.44 -20.60
N ASP A 219 -7.40 4.66 -19.61
CA ASP A 219 -7.17 5.62 -18.52
C ASP A 219 -5.86 5.33 -17.77
N ALA A 220 -5.63 4.06 -17.41
CA ALA A 220 -4.40 3.64 -16.73
C ALA A 220 -3.14 3.90 -17.57
N GLY A 221 -3.22 3.65 -18.88
CA GLY A 221 -2.13 3.91 -19.83
C GLY A 221 -1.85 5.40 -20.03
N GLN A 222 -2.88 6.24 -20.14
CA GLN A 222 -2.75 7.70 -20.24
C GLN A 222 -2.13 8.29 -18.97
N ARG A 223 -2.54 7.85 -17.78
CA ARG A 223 -1.96 8.30 -16.51
C ARG A 223 -0.48 7.94 -16.38
N LEU A 224 -0.11 6.71 -16.73
CA LEU A 224 1.30 6.29 -16.73
C LEU A 224 2.11 7.08 -17.75
N PHE A 225 1.53 7.37 -18.91
CA PHE A 225 2.16 8.18 -19.94
C PHE A 225 2.37 9.63 -19.47
N ALA A 226 1.37 10.27 -18.87
CA ALA A 226 1.49 11.61 -18.30
C ALA A 226 2.61 11.69 -17.25
N GLN A 227 2.72 10.67 -16.38
CA GLN A 227 3.82 10.60 -15.41
C GLN A 227 5.20 10.55 -16.10
N ARG A 228 5.33 9.78 -17.19
CA ARG A 228 6.58 9.73 -17.96
C ARG A 228 6.86 11.04 -18.71
N VAL A 229 5.84 11.74 -19.19
CA VAL A 229 6.00 13.09 -19.76
C VAL A 229 6.64 14.03 -18.75
N ASP A 230 6.19 13.99 -17.50
CA ASP A 230 6.72 14.87 -16.46
C ASP A 230 8.13 14.49 -15.99
N MET A 231 8.47 13.20 -15.98
CA MET A 231 9.75 12.71 -15.45
C MET A 231 10.80 12.43 -16.52
N ASP A 232 10.45 11.66 -17.56
CA ASP A 232 11.41 11.09 -18.51
C ASP A 232 11.82 12.10 -19.59
N LEU A 233 10.91 12.99 -20.04
CA LEU A 233 11.25 14.01 -21.05
C LEU A 233 12.28 15.02 -20.55
N PRO A 234 12.09 15.68 -19.39
CA PRO A 234 13.10 16.60 -18.87
C PRO A 234 14.43 15.92 -18.59
N ALA A 235 14.40 14.68 -18.08
CA ALA A 235 15.60 13.88 -17.84
C ALA A 235 16.37 13.57 -19.14
N ALA A 236 15.68 13.49 -20.28
CA ALA A 236 16.26 13.33 -21.61
C ALA A 236 16.60 14.67 -22.30
N GLY A 237 16.47 15.81 -21.61
CA GLY A 237 16.80 17.15 -22.13
C GLY A 237 15.75 17.76 -23.06
N PHE A 238 14.53 17.20 -23.10
CA PHE A 238 13.43 17.80 -23.87
C PHE A 238 12.74 18.89 -23.05
N ASP A 239 12.51 20.04 -23.68
CA ASP A 239 11.61 21.08 -23.17
C ASP A 239 10.18 20.76 -23.61
N LEU A 240 9.30 20.42 -22.66
CA LEU A 240 7.91 20.06 -22.93
C LEU A 240 7.19 21.13 -23.76
N CYS A 241 7.51 22.42 -23.55
CA CYS A 241 6.90 23.53 -24.27
C CYS A 241 7.37 23.71 -25.71
N ARG A 242 8.35 22.90 -26.16
CA ARG A 242 8.90 22.88 -27.52
C ARG A 242 8.74 21.54 -28.22
N VAL A 243 8.03 20.59 -27.60
CA VAL A 243 7.69 19.32 -28.23
C VAL A 243 6.45 19.55 -29.09
N ASP A 244 6.55 19.53 -30.41
CA ASP A 244 5.37 19.82 -31.24
C ASP A 244 4.40 18.62 -31.34
N ASP A 245 4.92 17.40 -31.24
CA ASP A 245 4.15 16.15 -31.37
C ASP A 245 4.89 14.94 -30.77
N MET A 246 4.22 13.78 -30.72
CA MET A 246 4.81 12.49 -30.38
C MET A 246 5.66 11.93 -31.54
N THR A 247 6.77 12.61 -31.83
CA THR A 247 7.79 12.15 -32.78
C THR A 247 8.38 10.79 -32.36
N PRO A 248 9.05 10.04 -33.25
CA PRO A 248 9.70 8.77 -32.89
C PRO A 248 10.68 8.89 -31.72
N GLN A 249 11.42 10.00 -31.62
CA GLN A 249 12.34 10.27 -30.52
C GLN A 249 11.61 10.47 -29.19
N VAL A 250 10.53 11.26 -29.19
CA VAL A 250 9.68 11.48 -28.01
C VAL A 250 9.01 10.17 -27.58
N ALA A 251 8.47 9.42 -28.53
CA ALA A 251 7.87 8.10 -28.31
C ALA A 251 8.88 7.11 -27.71
N GLN A 252 10.14 7.13 -28.17
CA GLN A 252 11.22 6.29 -27.64
C GLN A 252 11.59 6.65 -26.20
N VAL A 253 11.72 7.95 -25.89
CA VAL A 253 12.02 8.43 -24.51
C VAL A 253 10.91 8.03 -23.55
N LEU A 254 9.66 8.27 -23.94
CA LEU A 254 8.47 7.91 -23.15
C LEU A 254 8.19 6.41 -23.14
N ARG A 255 8.89 5.64 -24.00
CA ARG A 255 8.65 4.22 -24.29
C ARG A 255 7.16 3.98 -24.52
N ALA A 256 6.59 4.67 -25.50
CA ALA A 256 5.18 4.63 -25.85
C ALA A 256 4.99 4.41 -27.35
N HIS A 257 3.96 3.65 -27.74
CA HIS A 257 3.55 3.57 -29.13
C HIS A 257 2.63 4.74 -29.44
N PRO A 258 2.80 5.43 -30.59
CA PRO A 258 1.91 6.51 -30.98
C PRO A 258 0.45 6.06 -30.99
N HIS A 259 -0.40 6.82 -30.33
CA HIS A 259 -1.83 6.58 -30.23
C HIS A 259 -2.55 7.93 -30.02
N PRO A 260 -3.70 8.19 -30.67
CA PRO A 260 -4.39 9.48 -30.57
C PRO A 260 -4.62 9.94 -29.13
N ALA A 261 -5.09 9.05 -28.25
CA ALA A 261 -5.33 9.36 -26.84
C ALA A 261 -4.05 9.73 -26.06
N LEU A 262 -2.86 9.24 -26.46
CA LEU A 262 -1.59 9.64 -25.83
C LEU A 262 -1.07 10.98 -26.37
N VAL A 263 -1.33 11.27 -27.66
CA VAL A 263 -1.04 12.59 -28.26
C VAL A 263 -1.87 13.66 -27.56
N GLU A 264 -3.16 13.38 -27.33
CA GLU A 264 -4.05 14.27 -26.58
C GLU A 264 -3.54 14.50 -25.16
N THR A 265 -3.17 13.45 -24.43
CA THR A 265 -2.55 13.58 -23.10
C THR A 265 -1.27 14.42 -23.14
N LEU A 266 -0.41 14.27 -24.14
CA LEU A 266 0.80 15.10 -24.28
C LEU A 266 0.44 16.59 -24.41
N ARG A 267 -0.55 16.92 -25.26
CA ARG A 267 -1.05 18.29 -25.46
C ARG A 267 -1.66 18.87 -24.20
N GLU A 268 -2.49 18.11 -23.47
CA GLU A 268 -3.06 18.55 -22.20
C GLU A 268 -1.96 18.89 -21.17
N ARG A 269 -0.89 18.09 -21.10
CA ARG A 269 0.25 18.39 -20.22
C ARG A 269 1.02 19.63 -20.67
N GLN A 270 1.15 19.85 -21.98
CA GLN A 270 1.74 21.05 -22.53
C GLN A 270 0.93 22.29 -22.20
N ASP A 271 -0.37 22.27 -22.44
CA ASP A 271 -1.27 23.38 -22.15
C ASP A 271 -1.25 23.73 -20.65
N ALA A 272 -1.30 22.71 -19.78
CA ALA A 272 -1.24 22.90 -18.33
C ALA A 272 0.09 23.52 -17.86
N ARG A 273 1.22 23.22 -18.52
CA ARG A 273 2.55 23.69 -18.10
C ARG A 273 2.96 25.00 -18.79
N CYS A 274 2.55 25.19 -20.04
CA CYS A 274 3.05 26.24 -20.94
C CYS A 274 2.00 27.35 -21.18
N GLY A 275 0.71 27.03 -21.02
CA GLY A 275 -0.42 27.96 -21.22
C GLY A 275 -0.51 29.12 -20.24
N GLY A 276 0.32 29.14 -19.19
CA GLY A 276 0.45 30.24 -18.24
C GLY A 276 1.20 31.48 -18.74
N SER A 277 1.72 31.48 -19.97
CA SER A 277 2.47 32.61 -20.53
C SER A 277 1.63 33.59 -21.38
N GLY A 278 0.32 33.36 -21.52
CA GLY A 278 -0.53 34.07 -22.49
C GLY A 278 -1.86 34.66 -21.99
N SER A 279 -2.17 34.64 -20.69
CA SER A 279 -3.20 35.56 -20.19
C SER A 279 -2.55 36.93 -19.98
N PRO A 280 -2.97 38.00 -20.69
CA PRO A 280 -2.55 39.34 -20.35
C PRO A 280 -2.97 39.59 -18.90
N GLY A 281 -1.99 39.80 -18.01
CA GLY A 281 -2.28 40.23 -16.65
C GLY A 281 -3.21 41.45 -16.71
N PRO A 282 -4.21 41.55 -15.82
CA PRO A 282 -5.08 42.72 -15.79
C PRO A 282 -4.20 43.95 -15.66
N ALA A 283 -4.25 44.80 -16.68
CA ALA A 283 -3.66 46.11 -16.64
C ALA A 283 -4.42 46.93 -15.58
N GLY A 284 -3.73 47.37 -14.52
CA GLY A 284 -4.20 48.49 -13.71
C GLY A 284 -4.02 48.32 -12.20
N PRO A 285 -3.26 49.21 -11.54
CA PRO A 285 -3.17 49.28 -10.10
C PRO A 285 -4.40 50.01 -9.54
N GLY A 286 -5.07 49.42 -8.54
CA GLY A 286 -6.21 50.04 -7.89
C GLY A 286 -6.54 49.42 -6.54
N GLY A 287 -5.84 49.87 -5.49
CA GLY A 287 -6.39 49.94 -4.12
C GLY A 287 -6.20 48.72 -3.19
N PRO A 288 -5.90 48.94 -1.89
CA PRO A 288 -5.68 47.88 -0.91
C PRO A 288 -6.96 47.57 -0.09
N ALA A 289 -7.16 46.29 0.25
CA ALA A 289 -7.87 45.77 1.43
C ALA A 289 -7.88 44.23 1.31
N GLU A 290 -7.20 43.45 2.14
CA GLU A 290 -7.48 43.13 3.55
C GLU A 290 -8.14 41.74 3.69
N GLN A 291 -7.34 40.81 4.24
CA GLN A 291 -7.66 39.70 5.15
C GLN A 291 -8.49 38.46 4.72
N ALA A 292 -7.80 37.33 4.93
CA ALA A 292 -8.20 36.16 5.76
C ALA A 292 -9.31 35.20 5.30
N GLY A 293 -9.11 33.91 5.63
CA GLY A 293 -10.20 32.96 5.80
C GLY A 293 -9.89 31.53 5.36
N ALA A 294 -9.20 30.77 6.20
CA ALA A 294 -9.32 29.32 6.24
C ALA A 294 -10.55 28.96 7.09
N GLU A 295 -11.43 28.07 6.62
CA GLU A 295 -12.41 27.31 7.43
C GLU A 295 -12.97 26.19 6.54
N GLN A 296 -12.74 24.91 6.86
CA GLN A 296 -13.51 24.07 7.80
C GLN A 296 -15.01 23.95 7.45
N ALA A 297 -15.40 22.75 7.05
CA ALA A 297 -16.70 22.16 7.36
C ALA A 297 -16.40 20.72 7.80
N GLY A 298 -16.69 20.25 9.01
CA GLY A 298 -17.72 20.67 9.95
C GLY A 298 -18.81 19.61 9.96
N ALA A 299 -18.63 18.59 10.81
CA ALA A 299 -19.62 17.57 11.12
C ALA A 299 -20.22 17.87 12.50
N GLU A 300 -21.55 17.87 12.62
CA GLU A 300 -22.36 17.57 13.83
C GLU A 300 -23.85 17.59 13.40
N GLN A 301 -24.56 16.46 13.42
CA GLN A 301 -25.33 15.83 14.52
C GLN A 301 -26.61 16.56 14.97
N ALA A 302 -27.72 15.80 14.93
CA ALA A 302 -28.72 15.56 16.00
C ALA A 302 -30.05 15.12 15.33
N ALA A 303 -30.52 13.87 15.43
CA ALA A 303 -31.04 13.13 16.57
C ALA A 303 -32.49 13.49 16.99
N ALA A 304 -33.30 12.42 17.03
CA ALA A 304 -34.48 12.15 17.86
C ALA A 304 -35.86 12.73 17.48
N ALA A 305 -36.77 11.80 17.14
CA ALA A 305 -38.13 11.80 17.67
C ALA A 305 -38.57 10.35 17.92
N ALA A 306 -38.86 10.03 19.19
CA ALA A 306 -39.56 8.84 19.63
C ALA A 306 -40.98 9.24 20.05
N GLY A 307 -41.96 8.35 19.84
CA GLY A 307 -43.19 8.35 20.63
C GLY A 307 -44.48 8.02 19.87
N SER A 308 -45.09 6.89 20.27
CA SER A 308 -46.52 6.56 20.22
C SER A 308 -47.13 6.08 18.90
N GLU A 309 -47.25 4.77 18.71
CA GLU A 309 -48.47 3.95 18.99
C GLU A 309 -48.10 2.47 19.12
#